data_AF-A0A538EXY8-F1
#
_entry.id   AF-A0A538EXY8-F1
#
_cell.length_a   1.000
_cell.length_b   1.000
_cell.length_c   1.000
_cell.angle_alpha   90.00
_cell.angle_beta   90.00
_cell.angle_gamma   90.00
#
_symmetry.space_group_name_H-M   'P 1'
#
loop_
_entity.id
_entity.type
_entity.pdbx_description
1 polymer ?
#
loop_
_entity_poly.entity_id
_entity_poly.type
_entity_poly.pdbx_seq_one_letter_code
_entity_poly.pdbx_strand_id
1 'polypeptide(L)' 'MVARREAEELLLIEEADAWFEYLEATRGQTALRYGEVEPWAWARLGQRLRAVRAKRAKLRPAAAA' A
#
# COMPACT_ATOMS: atom_id res chain seq x y z
N MET A 1 -7.42 -12.41 20.11
CA MET A 1 -6.90 -11.03 20.14
C MET A 1 -5.50 -10.93 19.52
N VAL A 2 -4.57 -11.83 19.84
CA VAL A 2 -3.21 -11.87 19.25
C VAL A 2 -3.21 -11.93 17.71
N ALA A 3 -3.98 -12.84 17.11
CA ALA A 3 -4.04 -12.99 15.64
C ALA A 3 -4.54 -11.74 14.87
N ARG A 4 -5.40 -10.91 15.49
CA ARG A 4 -5.86 -9.65 14.85
C ARG A 4 -4.74 -8.62 14.83
N ARG A 5 -3.99 -8.52 15.93
CA ARG A 5 -2.84 -7.62 16.03
C ARG A 5 -1.75 -8.01 15.03
N GLU A 6 -1.44 -9.30 14.92
CA GLU A 6 -0.48 -9.81 13.93
C GLU A 6 -0.95 -9.50 12.49
N ALA A 7 -2.25 -9.66 12.20
CA ALA A 7 -2.80 -9.29 10.89
C ALA A 7 -2.72 -7.78 10.62
N GLU A 8 -2.92 -6.94 11.63
CA GLU A 8 -2.75 -5.48 11.52
C GLU A 8 -1.29 -5.09 11.28
N GLU A 9 -0.34 -5.73 11.97
CA GLU A 9 1.10 -5.53 11.79
C GLU A 9 1.54 -5.94 10.37
N LEU A 10 1.03 -7.05 9.84
CA LEU A 10 1.27 -7.45 8.45
C LEU A 10 0.75 -6.42 7.44
N LEU A 11 -0.43 -5.83 7.69
CA LEU A 11 -0.96 -4.78 6.81
C LEU A 11 -0.12 -3.49 6.85
N LEU A 12 0.52 -3.17 7.98
CA LEU A 12 1.45 -2.04 8.06
C LEU A 12 2.71 -2.30 7.23
N ILE A 13 3.24 -3.53 7.25
CA ILE A 13 4.36 -3.93 6.41
C ILE A 13 3.97 -3.85 4.93
N GLU A 14 2.82 -4.40 4.54
CA GLU A 14 2.35 -4.34 3.15
C GLU A 14 2.16 -2.90 2.63
N GLU A 15 1.72 -1.98 3.50
CA GLU A 15 1.57 -0.56 3.22
C GLU A 15 2.93 0.12 3.04
N ALA A 16 3.88 -0.18 3.94
CA ALA A 16 5.26 0.30 3.82
C ALA A 16 5.92 -0.18 2.52
N ASP A 17 5.81 -1.47 2.20
CA ASP A 17 6.35 -2.05 0.96
C ASP A 17 5.77 -1.37 -0.29
N ALA A 18 4.49 -1.00 -0.27
CA ALA A 18 3.88 -0.27 -1.39
C ALA A 18 4.52 1.10 -1.60
N TRP A 19 4.83 1.81 -0.52
CA TRP A 19 5.55 3.08 -0.57
C TRP A 19 7.02 2.90 -0.99
N PHE A 20 7.68 1.84 -0.53
CA PHE A 20 9.03 1.50 -0.97
C PHE A 20 9.09 1.20 -2.47
N GLU A 21 8.17 0.40 -3.01
CA GLU A 21 8.09 0.14 -4.45
C GLU A 21 7.93 1.44 -5.27
N TYR A 22 7.08 2.36 -4.80
CA TYR A 22 6.92 3.66 -5.44
C TYR A 22 8.23 4.45 -5.42
N LEU A 23 8.88 4.52 -4.25
CA LEU A 23 10.14 5.24 -4.09
C LEU A 23 11.25 4.62 -4.95
N GLU A 24 11.36 3.29 -5.01
CA GLU A 24 12.32 2.59 -5.86
C GLU A 24 12.11 2.89 -7.34
N ALA A 25 10.86 3.00 -7.79
CA ALA A 25 10.54 3.32 -9.18
C ALA A 25 10.89 4.78 -9.55
N THR A 26 10.67 5.73 -8.65
CA THR A 26 10.74 7.16 -8.96
C THR A 26 11.99 7.87 -8.47
N ARG A 27 12.68 7.35 -7.45
CA ARG A 27 13.82 8.03 -6.83
C ARG A 27 15.01 8.06 -7.78
N GLY A 28 15.64 9.23 -7.90
CA GLY A 28 16.83 9.42 -8.72
C GLY A 28 16.55 9.44 -10.23
N GLN A 29 15.28 9.40 -10.66
CA GLN A 29 14.93 9.56 -12.05
C GLN A 29 15.16 11.01 -12.52
N THR A 30 15.58 11.16 -13.77
CA THR A 30 15.63 12.46 -14.44
C THR A 30 14.22 12.97 -14.71
N ALA A 31 14.04 14.28 -14.93
CA ALA A 31 12.72 14.86 -15.16
C ALA A 31 11.96 14.20 -16.32
N LEU A 32 12.65 13.89 -17.43
CA LEU A 32 12.07 13.19 -18.58
C LEU A 32 11.58 11.79 -18.19
N ARG A 33 12.45 10.98 -17.56
CA ARG A 33 12.13 9.61 -17.20
C ARG A 33 11.08 9.53 -16.09
N TYR A 34 11.10 10.48 -15.17
CA TYR A 34 10.10 10.61 -14.11
C TYR A 34 8.70 10.81 -14.70
N GLY A 35 8.54 11.69 -15.71
CA GLY A 35 7.25 11.89 -16.38
C GLY A 35 6.70 10.65 -17.09
N GLU A 36 7.57 9.74 -17.51
CA GLU A 36 7.16 8.47 -18.14
C GLU A 36 6.79 7.40 -17.10
N VAL A 37 7.53 7.32 -15.98
CA VAL A 37 7.44 6.21 -15.02
C VAL A 37 6.47 6.50 -13.87
N GLU A 38 6.44 7.75 -13.39
CA GLU A 38 5.69 8.10 -12.19
C GLU A 38 4.17 7.85 -12.32
N PRO A 39 3.49 8.14 -13.45
CA PRO A 39 2.05 7.92 -13.54
C PRO A 39 1.66 6.44 -13.33
N TRP A 40 2.47 5.51 -13.85
CA TRP A 40 2.27 4.08 -13.63
C TRP A 40 2.60 3.68 -12.19
N ALA A 41 3.70 4.18 -11.63
CA ALA A 41 4.09 3.90 -10.24
C ALA A 41 3.01 4.41 -9.26
N TRP A 42 2.46 5.60 -9.52
CA TRP A 42 1.37 6.19 -8.76
C TRP A 42 0.08 5.37 -8.85
N ALA A 43 -0.32 4.97 -10.06
CA ALA A 43 -1.51 4.12 -10.25
C ALA A 43 -1.37 2.78 -9.50
N ARG A 44 -0.18 2.17 -9.54
CA ARG A 44 0.15 0.93 -8.81
C ARG A 44 0.10 1.14 -7.30
N LEU A 45 0.74 2.19 -6.78
CA LEU A 45 0.67 2.57 -5.36
C LEU A 45 -0.80 2.73 -4.92
N GLY A 46 -1.59 3.49 -5.67
CA GLY A 46 -3.01 3.70 -5.39
C GLY A 46 -3.80 2.38 -5.34
N GLN A 47 -3.53 1.44 -6.25
CA GLN A 47 -4.14 0.11 -6.24
C GLN A 47 -3.75 -0.68 -4.99
N ARG A 48 -2.47 -0.70 -4.63
CA ARG A 48 -1.98 -1.40 -3.42
C ARG A 48 -2.58 -0.83 -2.14
N LEU A 49 -2.63 0.49 -1.99
CA LEU A 49 -3.23 1.14 -0.83
C LEU A 49 -4.74 0.84 -0.72
N ARG A 50 -5.46 0.77 -1.85
CA ARG A 50 -6.87 0.33 -1.86
C ARG A 50 -7.01 -1.12 -1.38
N ALA A 51 -6.12 -2.01 -1.79
CA ALA A 51 -6.13 -3.40 -1.34
C ALA A 51 -5.87 -3.51 0.18
N VAL A 52 -4.88 -2.78 0.71
CA VAL A 52 -4.62 -2.72 2.17
C VAL A 52 -5.85 -2.20 2.92
N ARG A 53 -6.49 -1.12 2.45
CA ARG A 53 -7.72 -0.59 3.05
C ARG A 53 -8.86 -1.62 3.03
N ALA A 54 -9.04 -2.35 1.94
CA ALA A 54 -10.05 -3.40 1.83
C ALA A 54 -9.78 -4.57 2.81
N LYS A 55 -8.52 -5.00 2.96
CA LYS A 55 -8.12 -6.01 3.95
C LYS A 55 -8.36 -5.51 5.38
N ARG A 56 -7.97 -4.27 5.69
CA ARG A 56 -8.19 -3.64 7.00
C ARG A 56 -9.68 -3.55 7.34
N ALA A 57 -10.54 -3.25 6.37
CA ALA A 57 -12.00 -3.23 6.57
C ALA A 57 -12.55 -4.62 6.94
N LYS A 58 -12.02 -5.70 6.35
CA LYS A 58 -12.41 -7.09 6.67
C LYS A 58 -11.95 -7.55 8.06
N LEU A 59 -10.90 -6.93 8.61
CA LEU A 59 -10.42 -7.20 9.97
C LEU A 59 -11.24 -6.50 11.05
N ARG A 60 -12.01 -5.46 10.69
CA ARG A 60 -12.94 -4.85 11.64
C ARG A 60 -14.04 -5.87 11.94
N PRO A 61 -14.25 -6.26 13.21
CA PRO A 61 -15.37 -7.13 13.53
C PRO A 61 -16.64 -6.45 13.06
N ALA A 62 -17.48 -7.19 12.31
CA ALA A 62 -18.84 -6.75 12.06
C ALA A 62 -19.44 -6.42 13.43
N ALA A 63 -19.84 -5.17 13.63
CA ALA A 63 -20.58 -4.80 14.83
C ALA A 63 -21.73 -5.82 14.95
N ALA A 64 -21.85 -6.49 16.09
CA ALA A 64 -23.00 -7.32 16.38
C ALA A 64 -24.24 -6.45 16.16
N ALA A 65 -25.01 -6.80 15.13
CA ALA A 65 -26.30 -6.19 14.84
C ALA A 65 -27.31 -6.55 15.94
#